data_AF-A0A399S2Y3-F1
#
_entry.id   AF-A0A399S2Y3-F1
#
_cell.length_a   1.000
_cell.length_b   1.000
_cell.length_c   1.000
_cell.angle_alpha   90.00
_cell.angle_beta   90.00
_cell.angle_gamma   90.00
#
_symmetry.space_group_name_H-M   'P 1'
#
loop_
_entity.id
_entity.type
_entity.pdbx_description
1 polymer ?
#
loop_
_entity_poly.entity_id
_entity_poly.type
_entity_poly.pdbx_seq_one_letter_code
_entity_poly.pdbx_strand_id
1 'polypeptide(L)' 'MKNNWSIDFITLFITYGAVKLVHWLVGFDYDIFSEGIFSIKFLIDIASWGGIYAVVYFVLKAFFPNSHNPV' A
#
# COMPACT_ATOMS: atom_id res chain seq x y z
N MET A 1 23.43 -11.31 6.78
CA MET A 1 22.05 -10.76 6.75
C MET A 1 21.86 -10.10 5.40
N LYS A 2 21.09 -10.72 4.50
CA LYS A 2 20.81 -10.15 3.18
C LYS A 2 19.88 -8.94 3.41
N ASN A 3 20.26 -7.77 2.92
CA ASN A 3 19.63 -6.50 3.31
C ASN A 3 18.27 -6.34 2.60
N ASN A 4 17.22 -6.96 3.13
CA ASN A 4 15.88 -7.00 2.52
C ASN A 4 15.13 -5.65 2.62
N TRP A 5 15.65 -4.71 3.42
CA TRP A 5 15.08 -3.36 3.59
C TRP A 5 14.77 -2.66 2.27
N SER A 6 15.59 -2.84 1.23
CA SER A 6 15.35 -2.22 -0.06
C SER A 6 14.03 -2.67 -0.69
N ILE A 7 13.63 -3.92 -0.54
CA ILE A 7 12.42 -4.47 -1.19
C ILE A 7 11.17 -4.06 -0.40
N ASP A 8 11.25 -4.04 0.94
CA ASP A 8 10.15 -3.55 1.79
C ASP A 8 9.84 -2.07 1.49
N PHE A 9 10.87 -1.23 1.39
CA PHE A 9 10.72 0.18 1.02
C PHE A 9 10.17 0.37 -0.40
N ILE A 10 10.63 -0.42 -1.36
CA ILE A 10 10.10 -0.39 -2.73
C ILE A 10 8.63 -0.80 -2.74
N THR A 11 8.26 -1.86 -2.00
CA THR A 11 6.88 -2.33 -1.87
C THR A 11 5.97 -1.24 -1.30
N LEU A 12 6.40 -0.57 -0.24
CA LEU A 12 5.67 0.55 0.35
C LEU A 12 5.53 1.74 -0.62
N PHE A 13 6.60 2.08 -1.35
CA PHE A 13 6.57 3.18 -2.32
C PHE A 13 5.61 2.89 -3.48
N ILE A 14 5.66 1.67 -4.02
CA ILE A 14 4.72 1.22 -5.07
C ILE A 14 3.29 1.21 -4.53
N THR A 15 3.09 0.69 -3.31
CA THR A 15 1.77 0.68 -2.66
C THR A 15 1.20 2.09 -2.53
N TYR A 16 1.99 3.04 -2.03
CA TYR A 16 1.60 4.45 -1.91
C TYR A 16 1.14 5.02 -3.26
N GLY A 17 1.95 4.84 -4.30
CA GLY A 17 1.64 5.31 -5.65
C GLY A 17 0.36 4.67 -6.20
N ALA A 18 0.19 3.36 -6.00
CA ALA A 18 -0.98 2.64 -6.45
C ALA A 18 -2.26 3.07 -5.71
N VAL A 19 -2.20 3.28 -4.38
CA VAL A 19 -3.33 3.82 -3.61
C VAL A 19 -3.73 5.19 -4.11
N LYS A 20 -2.77 6.10 -4.29
CA LYS A 20 -3.05 7.44 -4.82
C LYS A 20 -3.63 7.40 -6.23
N LEU A 21 -3.13 6.52 -7.09
CA LEU A 21 -3.67 6.34 -8.43
C LEU A 21 -5.13 5.86 -8.39
N VAL A 22 -5.42 4.85 -7.56
CA VAL A 22 -6.79 4.34 -7.40
C VAL A 22 -7.71 5.41 -6.87
N HIS A 23 -7.33 6.11 -5.80
CA HIS A 23 -8.13 7.21 -5.25
C HIS A 23 -8.40 8.31 -6.28
N TRP A 24 -7.39 8.67 -7.07
CA TRP A 24 -7.56 9.63 -8.16
C TRP A 24 -8.53 9.13 -9.24
N LEU A 25 -8.43 7.86 -9.66
CA LEU A 25 -9.31 7.26 -10.67
C LEU A 25 -10.77 7.17 -10.24
N VAL A 26 -11.03 6.91 -8.96
CA VAL A 26 -12.40 6.82 -8.43
C VAL A 26 -12.93 8.16 -7.91
N GLY A 27 -12.15 9.24 -8.01
CA GLY A 27 -12.52 10.56 -7.48
C GLY A 27 -12.64 10.59 -5.95
N PHE A 28 -11.92 9.71 -5.26
CA PHE A 28 -11.92 9.63 -3.81
C PHE A 28 -10.93 10.65 -3.24
N ASP A 29 -11.49 11.64 -2.54
CA ASP A 29 -10.72 12.66 -1.83
C ASP A 29 -10.95 12.55 -0.32
N TYR A 30 -9.84 12.35 0.38
CA TYR A 30 -9.79 12.21 1.83
C TYR A 30 -8.59 12.98 2.37
N ASP A 31 -8.86 13.89 3.30
CA ASP A 31 -7.86 14.63 4.07
C ASP A 31 -8.04 14.33 5.56
N ILE A 32 -7.00 13.77 6.17
CA ILE A 32 -6.97 13.40 7.59
C ILE A 32 -7.05 14.60 8.52
N PHE A 33 -6.56 15.77 8.11
CA PHE A 33 -6.57 16.99 8.91
C PHE A 33 -7.93 17.69 8.84
N SER A 34 -8.65 17.56 7.72
CA SER A 34 -9.98 18.16 7.57
C SER A 34 -11.09 17.28 8.13
N GLU A 35 -11.02 15.96 7.91
CA GLU A 35 -12.11 15.04 8.24
C GLU A 35 -11.86 14.19 9.49
N GLY A 36 -10.60 14.06 9.91
CA GLY A 36 -10.20 13.28 11.07
C GLY A 36 -10.18 11.77 10.84
N ILE A 37 -9.78 11.04 11.89
CA ILE A 37 -9.56 9.59 11.89
C ILE A 37 -10.82 8.75 12.17
N PHE A 38 -11.95 9.40 12.46
CA PHE A 38 -13.23 8.72 12.73
C PHE A 38 -14.20 8.84 11.55
N SER A 39 -13.73 9.30 10.39
CA SER A 39 -14.57 9.40 9.20
C SER A 39 -14.69 8.05 8.48
N ILE A 40 -15.81 7.82 7.79
CA ILE A 40 -15.97 6.64 6.93
C ILE A 40 -14.93 6.64 5.81
N LYS A 41 -14.56 7.83 5.31
CA LYS A 41 -13.51 7.99 4.31
C LYS A 41 -12.15 7.53 4.85
N PHE A 42 -11.82 7.79 6.12
CA PHE A 42 -10.60 7.23 6.73
C PHE A 42 -10.60 5.69 6.71
N LEU A 43 -11.73 5.06 7.04
CA LEU A 43 -11.83 3.59 7.00
C LEU A 43 -11.64 3.05 5.59
N ILE A 44 -12.20 3.73 4.59
CA ILE A 44 -12.03 3.38 3.17
C ILE A 44 -10.56 3.59 2.74
N ASP A 45 -9.91 4.67 3.16
CA ASP A 45 -8.51 4.95 2.86
C ASP A 45 -7.60 3.86 3.44
N ILE A 46 -7.78 3.51 4.73
CA ILE A 46 -7.04 2.40 5.37
C ILE A 46 -7.32 1.06 4.69
N ALA A 47 -8.57 0.77 4.36
CA ALA A 47 -8.92 -0.48 3.67
C ALA A 47 -8.28 -0.55 2.28
N SER A 48 -8.23 0.57 1.56
CA SER A 48 -7.59 0.68 0.25
C SER A 48 -6.08 0.48 0.35
N TRP A 49 -5.44 1.06 1.36
CA TRP A 49 -4.04 0.81 1.70
C TRP A 49 -3.74 -0.67 1.94
N GLY A 50 -4.52 -1.32 2.81
CA GLY A 50 -4.32 -2.74 3.12
C GLY A 50 -4.55 -3.64 1.90
N GLY A 51 -5.62 -3.37 1.13
CA GLY A 51 -5.95 -4.13 -0.07
C GLY A 51 -4.87 -4.01 -1.15
N ILE A 52 -4.44 -2.78 -1.46
CA ILE A 52 -3.41 -2.54 -2.47
C ILE A 52 -2.06 -3.07 -2.01
N TYR A 53 -1.70 -2.92 -0.74
CA TYR A 53 -0.47 -3.50 -0.19
C TYR A 53 -0.46 -5.01 -0.39
N ALA A 54 -1.55 -5.71 -0.07
CA ALA A 54 -1.65 -7.15 -0.27
C ALA A 54 -1.46 -7.52 -1.74
N VAL A 55 -2.12 -6.81 -2.66
CA VAL A 55 -1.96 -7.02 -4.10
C VAL A 55 -0.51 -6.83 -4.54
N VAL A 56 0.11 -5.70 -4.19
CA VAL A 56 1.51 -5.39 -4.55
C VAL A 56 2.45 -6.44 -3.96
N TYR A 57 2.27 -6.82 -2.69
CA TYR A 57 3.06 -7.85 -2.03
C TYR A 57 2.97 -9.19 -2.77
N PHE A 58 1.76 -9.67 -3.09
CA PHE A 58 1.58 -10.94 -3.80
C PHE A 58 2.17 -10.89 -5.21
N VAL A 59 2.00 -9.77 -5.91
CA VAL A 59 2.59 -9.55 -7.24
C VAL A 59 4.11 -9.62 -7.16
N LEU A 60 4.74 -8.85 -6.27
CA LEU A 60 6.19 -8.85 -6.10
C LEU A 60 6.71 -10.22 -5.65
N LYS A 61 6.00 -10.91 -4.76
CA LYS A 61 6.34 -12.27 -4.35
C LYS A 61 6.26 -13.27 -5.52
N ALA A 62 5.29 -13.12 -6.41
CA ALA A 62 5.17 -13.97 -7.59
C ALA A 62 6.32 -13.74 -8.58
N PHE A 63 6.75 -12.49 -8.77
CA PHE A 63 7.88 -12.15 -9.65
C PHE A 63 9.26 -12.42 -9.02
N PHE A 64 9.38 -12.31 -7.70
CA PHE A 64 10.62 -12.47 -6.94
C PHE A 64 10.47 -13.45 -5.77
N PRO A 65 10.24 -14.76 -6.04
CA PRO A 65 9.93 -15.75 -4.99
C PRO A 65 11.03 -15.94 -3.95
N ASN A 66 12.29 -15.66 -4.29
CA ASN A 66 13.45 -15.83 -3.39
C ASN A 66 13.84 -14.56 -2.61
N SER A 67 13.11 -13.46 -2.77
CA SER A 67 13.46 -12.18 -2.15
C SER A 67 12.75 -11.89 -0.83
N HIS A 68 11.70 -12.65 -0.52
CA HIS A 68 10.98 -12.60 0.75
C HIS A 68 10.84 -13.99 1.36
N ASN A 69 11.92 -14.48 1.97
CA ASN A 69 11.80 -15.46 3.04
C ASN A 69 11.63 -14.66 4.34
N PRO A 70 10.44 -14.68 4.98
CA PRO A 70 10.35 -14.22 6.36
C PRO A 70 11.25 -15.16 7.18
N VAL A 71 12.31 -14.58 7.76
CA VAL A 71 13.03 -15.23 8.86
C VAL A 71 12.21 -14.97 10.12
#